data_AF-A0A7C7XXK2-F1
#
_entry.id   AF-A0A7C7XXK2-F1
#
_cell.length_a   1.000
_cell.length_b   1.000
_cell.length_c   1.000
_cell.angle_alpha   90.00
_cell.angle_beta   90.00
_cell.angle_gamma   90.00
#
_symmetry.space_group_name_H-M   'P 1'
#
loop_
_entity.id
_entity.type
_entity.pdbx_description
1 polymer ?
#
loop_
_entity_poly.entity_id
_entity_poly.type
_entity_poly.pdbx_seq_one_letter_code
_entity_poly.pdbx_strand_id
1 'polypeptide(L)'
;MDFPQFRNLVAELRLGKRLPDAVYLHQSAIVTASPELAVLTERVATTLKLGLGAWNVAKFFRRDFKLTLLNYPDFDTYAYPALAQSHTVNLETLAVRTAEYSTSDNPPILHRKEAFVAEDDPRRALFEAITQEGEAAGLYENPRSIGFKRNWEKLIRIKGYSLDVGGRLQLQEIPDSKHFSDAAPCNDIQCHKTAIDRNKLSAPMQVLARHGYFDGTHSVLDYGCGKGDDVRELEAHGVNVYGWNPTHRPEGKVATSDIVNLGYVLNVIENTKERAETLRRAYHHAQFLSKSDIVHILGQQDFFGDVNCN
;
A
#
# COMPACT_ATOMS: atom_id res chain seq x y z
N MET A 1 -11.19 0.27 -29.41
CA MET A 1 -10.98 1.42 -28.52
C MET A 1 -9.48 1.63 -28.47
N ASP A 2 -9.03 2.84 -28.76
CA ASP A 2 -7.63 3.26 -28.65
C ASP A 2 -7.41 4.02 -27.32
N PHE A 3 -6.15 4.37 -27.03
CA PHE A 3 -5.82 5.06 -25.78
C PHE A 3 -6.45 6.46 -25.65
N PRO A 4 -6.48 7.33 -26.68
CA PRO A 4 -7.16 8.63 -26.59
C PRO A 4 -8.65 8.51 -26.25
N GLN A 5 -9.38 7.60 -26.91
CA GLN A 5 -10.79 7.35 -26.61
C GLN A 5 -10.97 6.84 -25.18
N PHE A 6 -10.17 5.85 -24.78
CA PHE A 6 -10.20 5.30 -23.42
C PHE A 6 -9.99 6.37 -22.36
N ARG A 7 -8.94 7.20 -22.51
CA ARG A 7 -8.61 8.27 -21.56
C ARG A 7 -9.75 9.27 -21.42
N ASN A 8 -10.39 9.65 -22.53
CA ASN A 8 -11.52 10.58 -22.52
C ASN A 8 -12.71 9.98 -21.76
N LEU A 9 -13.08 8.72 -22.07
CA LEU A 9 -14.16 8.02 -21.36
C LEU A 9 -13.90 7.95 -19.84
N VAL A 10 -12.67 7.60 -19.44
CA VAL A 10 -12.29 7.53 -18.01
C VAL A 10 -12.32 8.91 -17.33
N ALA A 11 -11.99 9.98 -18.06
CA ALA A 11 -12.08 11.35 -17.54
C ALA A 11 -13.53 11.80 -17.35
N GLU A 12 -14.43 11.37 -18.23
CA GLU A 12 -15.87 11.73 -18.21
C GLU A 12 -16.69 10.92 -17.20
N LEU A 13 -16.20 9.76 -16.76
CA LEU A 13 -16.84 8.97 -15.71
C LEU A 13 -17.26 9.87 -14.55
N ARG A 14 -18.55 9.83 -14.18
CA ARG A 14 -19.15 10.53 -13.03
C ARG A 14 -19.31 9.63 -11.81
N LEU A 15 -19.62 8.36 -12.06
CA LEU A 15 -19.71 7.30 -11.06
C LEU A 15 -18.35 6.68 -10.76
N GLY A 16 -18.23 6.05 -9.60
CA GLY A 16 -17.05 5.30 -9.19
C GLY A 16 -16.11 6.02 -8.23
N LYS A 17 -15.33 5.22 -7.49
CA LYS A 17 -14.34 5.73 -6.54
C LYS A 17 -13.15 6.29 -7.29
N ARG A 18 -12.86 7.57 -7.08
CA ARG A 18 -11.78 8.28 -7.76
C ARG A 18 -10.53 8.31 -6.90
N LEU A 19 -9.43 7.90 -7.50
CA LEU A 19 -8.08 8.15 -7.00
C LEU A 19 -7.30 8.97 -8.04
N PRO A 20 -6.14 9.55 -7.66
CA PRO A 20 -5.33 10.36 -8.58
C PRO A 20 -4.90 9.63 -9.86
N ASP A 21 -4.68 8.32 -9.77
CA ASP A 21 -4.20 7.47 -10.85
C ASP A 21 -5.33 6.75 -11.61
N ALA A 22 -6.52 6.58 -11.01
CA ALA A 22 -7.55 5.69 -11.53
C ALA A 22 -8.99 6.01 -11.06
N VAL A 23 -9.95 5.40 -11.74
CA VAL A 23 -11.36 5.31 -11.32
C VAL A 23 -11.72 3.85 -11.13
N TYR A 24 -12.39 3.55 -10.03
CA TYR A 24 -12.84 2.20 -9.70
C TYR A 24 -14.35 2.12 -9.73
N LEU A 25 -14.88 1.10 -10.37
CA LEU A 25 -16.31 0.84 -10.50
C LEU A 25 -16.60 -0.62 -10.15
N HIS A 26 -17.66 -0.87 -9.40
CA HIS A 26 -18.22 -2.20 -9.27
C HIS A 26 -18.88 -2.60 -10.60
N GLN A 27 -18.86 -3.90 -10.95
CA GLN A 27 -19.41 -4.42 -12.21
C GLN A 27 -20.84 -3.94 -12.51
N SER A 28 -21.68 -3.83 -11.48
CA SER A 28 -23.08 -3.35 -11.63
C SER A 28 -23.19 -1.90 -12.07
N ALA A 29 -22.17 -1.07 -11.85
CA ALA A 29 -22.20 0.36 -12.16
C ALA A 29 -21.54 0.69 -13.50
N ILE A 30 -20.79 -0.23 -14.13
CA ILE A 30 -19.96 0.08 -15.30
C ILE A 30 -20.83 0.47 -16.51
N VAL A 31 -21.88 -0.30 -16.81
CA VAL A 31 -22.78 -0.01 -17.95
C VAL A 31 -23.45 1.36 -17.79
N THR A 32 -23.95 1.67 -16.59
CA THR A 32 -24.54 2.97 -16.27
C THR A 32 -23.53 4.11 -16.36
N ALA A 33 -22.27 3.84 -16.01
CA ALA A 33 -21.21 4.85 -16.02
C ALA A 33 -20.64 5.13 -17.42
N SER A 34 -20.45 4.09 -18.24
CA SER A 34 -20.07 4.15 -19.65
C SER A 34 -20.30 2.80 -20.34
N PRO A 35 -21.26 2.72 -21.29
CA PRO A 35 -21.50 1.51 -22.08
C PRO A 35 -20.26 1.04 -22.86
N GLU A 36 -19.44 1.96 -23.36
CA GLU A 36 -18.22 1.64 -24.12
C GLU A 36 -17.14 1.00 -23.23
N LEU A 37 -16.98 1.50 -22.00
CA LEU A 37 -16.08 0.87 -21.03
C LEU A 37 -16.62 -0.48 -20.56
N ALA A 38 -17.95 -0.66 -20.48
CA ALA A 38 -18.54 -1.96 -20.18
C ALA A 38 -18.20 -3.00 -21.26
N VAL A 39 -18.41 -2.66 -22.54
CA VAL A 39 -18.05 -3.54 -23.68
C VAL A 39 -16.55 -3.87 -23.67
N LEU A 40 -15.69 -2.89 -23.39
CA LEU A 40 -14.25 -3.15 -23.26
C LEU A 40 -13.96 -4.13 -22.12
N THR A 41 -14.55 -3.90 -20.95
CA THR A 41 -14.34 -4.70 -19.74
C THR A 41 -14.79 -6.15 -19.94
N GLU A 42 -15.97 -6.36 -20.54
CA GLU A 42 -16.49 -7.69 -20.88
C GLU A 42 -15.62 -8.43 -21.88
N ARG A 43 -15.12 -7.74 -22.92
CA ARG A 43 -14.17 -8.32 -23.87
C ARG A 43 -12.88 -8.76 -23.18
N VAL A 44 -12.35 -7.96 -22.26
CA VAL A 44 -11.15 -8.31 -21.49
C VAL A 44 -11.41 -9.52 -20.59
N ALA A 45 -12.51 -9.52 -19.82
CA ALA A 45 -12.89 -10.66 -18.98
C ALA A 45 -13.07 -11.96 -19.79
N THR A 46 -13.71 -11.88 -20.96
CA THR A 46 -13.89 -13.02 -21.87
C THR A 46 -12.56 -13.53 -22.42
N THR A 47 -11.66 -12.62 -22.82
CA THR A 47 -10.32 -12.98 -23.33
C THR A 47 -9.47 -13.67 -22.27
N LEU A 48 -9.59 -13.23 -21.02
CA LEU A 48 -8.95 -13.86 -19.86
C LEU A 48 -9.64 -15.16 -19.40
N LYS A 49 -10.75 -15.55 -20.03
CA LYS A 49 -11.57 -16.72 -19.64
C LYS A 49 -12.03 -16.66 -18.17
N LEU A 50 -12.31 -15.45 -17.68
CA LEU A 50 -12.82 -15.25 -16.33
C LEU A 50 -14.29 -15.69 -16.27
N GLY A 51 -14.58 -16.64 -15.38
CA GLY A 51 -15.94 -17.13 -15.14
C GLY A 51 -16.82 -16.12 -14.38
N LEU A 52 -18.08 -16.50 -14.18
CA LEU A 52 -19.00 -15.74 -13.33
C LEU A 52 -18.43 -15.63 -11.91
N GLY A 53 -18.43 -14.42 -11.35
CA GLY A 53 -17.91 -14.14 -10.00
C GLY A 53 -16.38 -14.13 -9.89
N ALA A 54 -15.63 -14.27 -11.00
CA ALA A 54 -14.16 -14.21 -10.98
C ALA A 54 -13.62 -12.79 -10.77
N TRP A 55 -14.46 -11.76 -10.88
CA TRP A 55 -14.15 -10.37 -10.56
C TRP A 55 -15.45 -9.63 -10.23
N ASN A 56 -15.35 -8.50 -9.53
CA ASN A 56 -16.49 -7.64 -9.24
C ASN A 56 -16.18 -6.15 -9.21
N VAL A 57 -14.90 -5.76 -9.24
CA VAL A 57 -14.49 -4.35 -9.35
C VAL A 57 -13.52 -4.19 -10.52
N ALA A 58 -13.74 -3.17 -11.34
CA ALA A 58 -12.84 -2.75 -12.41
C ALA A 58 -12.12 -1.45 -12.02
N LYS A 59 -10.80 -1.41 -12.23
CA LYS A 59 -9.95 -0.22 -12.10
C LYS A 59 -9.53 0.26 -13.48
N PHE A 60 -9.96 1.46 -13.85
CA PHE A 60 -9.59 2.14 -15.08
C PHE A 60 -8.51 3.17 -14.79
N PHE A 61 -7.34 3.02 -15.42
CA PHE A 61 -6.23 3.96 -15.21
C PHE A 61 -6.46 5.26 -16.00
N ARG A 62 -6.13 6.40 -15.39
CA ARG A 62 -6.31 7.73 -16.01
C ARG A 62 -5.18 8.09 -16.96
N ARG A 63 -3.97 7.59 -16.69
CA ARG A 63 -2.72 7.98 -17.39
C ARG A 63 -2.13 6.87 -18.26
N ASP A 64 -2.55 5.64 -18.05
CA ASP A 64 -2.07 4.46 -18.76
C ASP A 64 -3.21 3.79 -19.51
N PHE A 65 -2.92 3.17 -20.66
CA PHE A 65 -3.90 2.34 -21.35
C PHE A 65 -4.02 0.95 -20.70
N LYS A 66 -4.50 0.94 -19.45
CA LYS A 66 -4.57 -0.25 -18.59
C LYS A 66 -5.93 -0.39 -17.95
N LEU A 67 -6.31 -1.64 -17.71
CA LEU A 67 -7.50 -2.05 -16.97
C LEU A 67 -7.09 -3.13 -15.96
N THR A 68 -7.53 -3.00 -14.71
CA THR A 68 -7.42 -4.11 -13.74
C THR A 68 -8.80 -4.62 -13.36
N LEU A 69 -8.98 -5.95 -13.40
CA LEU A 69 -10.13 -6.64 -12.84
C LEU A 69 -9.74 -7.18 -11.46
N LEU A 70 -10.54 -6.84 -10.44
CA LEU A 70 -10.29 -7.15 -9.04
C LEU A 70 -11.42 -8.05 -8.52
N ASN A 71 -11.05 -9.08 -7.76
CA ASN A 71 -11.98 -9.99 -7.13
C ASN A 71 -12.00 -9.83 -5.61
N TYR A 72 -13.13 -9.39 -5.09
CA TYR A 72 -13.42 -9.33 -3.65
C TYR A 72 -14.56 -10.29 -3.31
N PRO A 73 -14.29 -11.57 -2.97
CA PRO A 73 -15.34 -12.57 -2.82
C PRO A 73 -16.47 -12.16 -1.86
N ASP A 74 -16.12 -11.45 -0.79
CA ASP A 74 -17.06 -10.99 0.24
C ASP A 74 -17.56 -9.56 0.01
N PHE A 75 -17.52 -9.04 -1.23
CA PHE A 75 -17.89 -7.65 -1.54
C PHE A 75 -19.29 -7.29 -1.02
N ASP A 76 -20.23 -8.22 -1.11
CA ASP A 76 -21.62 -8.01 -0.72
C ASP A 76 -21.89 -8.29 0.76
N THR A 77 -21.11 -9.17 1.37
CA THR A 77 -21.42 -9.78 2.67
C THR A 77 -20.59 -9.25 3.82
N TYR A 78 -19.40 -8.70 3.55
CA TYR A 78 -18.48 -8.22 4.58
C TYR A 78 -18.16 -6.73 4.41
N ALA A 79 -18.05 -6.00 5.52
CA ALA A 79 -17.81 -4.55 5.50
C ALA A 79 -16.51 -4.14 4.79
N TYR A 80 -15.43 -4.90 5.03
CA TYR A 80 -14.07 -4.60 4.56
C TYR A 80 -13.47 -5.78 3.77
N PRO A 81 -14.04 -6.13 2.62
CA PRO A 81 -13.72 -7.38 1.92
C PRO A 81 -12.26 -7.38 1.47
N ALA A 82 -11.61 -8.53 1.62
CA ALA A 82 -10.24 -8.75 1.20
C ALA A 82 -10.17 -9.01 -0.30
N LEU A 83 -9.14 -8.46 -0.94
CA LEU A 83 -8.80 -8.79 -2.32
C LEU A 83 -8.33 -10.24 -2.36
N ALA A 84 -8.96 -11.06 -3.19
CA ALA A 84 -8.50 -12.42 -3.44
C ALA A 84 -7.55 -12.45 -4.64
N GLN A 85 -7.90 -11.78 -5.73
CA GLN A 85 -7.14 -11.84 -6.98
C GLN A 85 -7.25 -10.55 -7.78
N SER A 86 -6.21 -10.25 -8.56
CA SER A 86 -6.23 -9.14 -9.52
C SER A 86 -5.62 -9.53 -10.85
N HIS A 87 -6.19 -9.03 -11.95
CA HIS A 87 -5.67 -9.17 -13.31
C HIS A 87 -5.52 -7.79 -13.94
N THR A 88 -4.29 -7.33 -14.10
CA THR A 88 -3.98 -6.07 -14.80
C THR A 88 -3.59 -6.35 -16.24
N VAL A 89 -4.33 -5.75 -17.16
CA VAL A 89 -4.13 -5.90 -18.60
C VAL A 89 -3.63 -4.57 -19.17
N ASN A 90 -2.49 -4.62 -19.87
CA ASN A 90 -2.08 -3.54 -20.75
C ASN A 90 -2.85 -3.67 -22.07
N LEU A 91 -3.70 -2.69 -22.38
CA LEU A 91 -4.62 -2.75 -23.52
C LEU A 91 -3.92 -2.50 -24.86
N GLU A 92 -2.69 -1.96 -24.84
CA GLU A 92 -1.84 -1.79 -26.02
C GLU A 92 -1.12 -3.09 -26.37
N THR A 93 -0.42 -3.68 -25.39
CA THR A 93 0.43 -4.86 -25.61
C THR A 93 -0.27 -6.18 -25.38
N LEU A 94 -1.48 -6.14 -24.81
CA LEU A 94 -2.25 -7.29 -24.31
C LEU A 94 -1.53 -8.11 -23.23
N ALA A 95 -0.46 -7.57 -22.64
CA ALA A 95 0.25 -8.23 -21.55
C ALA A 95 -0.64 -8.26 -20.30
N VAL A 96 -0.67 -9.43 -19.65
CA VAL A 96 -1.48 -9.69 -18.46
C VAL A 96 -0.57 -9.94 -17.28
N ARG A 97 -0.82 -9.23 -16.18
CA ARG A 97 -0.20 -9.50 -14.88
C ARG A 97 -1.28 -9.92 -13.89
N THR A 98 -1.12 -11.11 -13.32
CA THR A 98 -2.00 -11.62 -12.26
C THR A 98 -1.30 -11.55 -10.92
N ALA A 99 -2.02 -11.14 -9.88
CA ALA A 99 -1.57 -11.24 -8.50
C ALA A 99 -2.63 -11.96 -7.64
N GLU A 100 -2.16 -12.87 -6.80
CA GLU A 100 -2.97 -13.73 -5.94
C GLU A 100 -2.75 -13.35 -4.47
N TYR A 101 -3.84 -13.22 -3.73
CA TYR A 101 -3.88 -12.74 -2.36
C TYR A 101 -4.72 -13.62 -1.44
N SER A 102 -5.39 -14.66 -1.97
CA SER A 102 -6.23 -15.60 -1.19
C SER A 102 -5.50 -16.28 -0.03
N THR A 103 -4.19 -16.48 -0.12
CA THR A 103 -3.35 -17.04 0.96
C THR A 103 -2.56 -15.98 1.72
N SER A 104 -2.74 -14.70 1.41
CA SER A 104 -2.07 -13.61 2.12
C SER A 104 -2.71 -13.41 3.48
N ASP A 105 -1.88 -13.32 4.53
CA ASP A 105 -2.37 -12.94 5.86
C ASP A 105 -2.70 -11.44 5.95
N ASN A 106 -2.22 -10.64 5.01
CA ASN A 106 -2.40 -9.20 5.00
C ASN A 106 -2.81 -8.71 3.60
N PRO A 107 -3.96 -9.16 3.08
CA PRO A 107 -4.42 -8.76 1.76
C PRO A 107 -4.86 -7.29 1.77
N PRO A 108 -4.81 -6.60 0.61
CA PRO A 108 -5.50 -5.33 0.45
C PRO A 108 -6.99 -5.49 0.73
N ILE A 109 -7.61 -4.50 1.36
CA ILE A 109 -9.04 -4.49 1.67
C ILE A 109 -9.75 -3.29 1.05
N LEU A 110 -11.05 -3.42 0.81
CA LEU A 110 -11.87 -2.30 0.38
C LEU A 110 -12.50 -1.55 1.54
N HIS A 111 -12.69 -0.26 1.30
CA HIS A 111 -13.40 0.66 2.17
C HIS A 111 -14.21 1.59 1.29
N ARG A 112 -15.23 2.23 1.87
CA ARG A 112 -16.09 3.18 1.15
C ARG A 112 -16.73 2.55 -0.08
N LYS A 113 -17.37 1.39 0.13
CA LYS A 113 -17.96 0.58 -0.96
C LYS A 113 -19.08 1.31 -1.69
N GLU A 114 -19.75 2.26 -1.03
CA GLU A 114 -20.75 3.15 -1.60
C GLU A 114 -20.22 3.92 -2.82
N ALA A 115 -18.92 4.25 -2.84
CA ALA A 115 -18.32 4.99 -3.94
C ALA A 115 -18.16 4.16 -5.22
N PHE A 116 -18.25 2.83 -5.14
CA PHE A 116 -18.04 1.94 -6.29
C PHE A 116 -19.34 1.60 -7.03
N VAL A 117 -20.49 1.79 -6.39
CA VAL A 117 -21.81 1.41 -6.92
C VAL A 117 -22.59 2.63 -7.41
N ALA A 118 -23.66 2.39 -8.16
CA ALA A 118 -24.55 3.45 -8.64
C ALA A 118 -25.39 4.02 -7.49
N GLU A 119 -25.94 5.23 -7.70
CA GLU A 119 -26.66 5.93 -6.63
C GLU A 119 -27.95 5.23 -6.19
N ASP A 120 -28.57 4.48 -7.08
CA ASP A 120 -29.79 3.71 -6.93
C ASP A 120 -29.54 2.24 -6.52
N ASP A 121 -28.29 1.86 -6.26
CA ASP A 121 -27.95 0.50 -5.85
C ASP A 121 -28.55 0.19 -4.46
N PRO A 122 -29.32 -0.90 -4.30
CA PRO A 122 -30.00 -1.21 -3.03
C PRO A 122 -29.02 -1.46 -1.87
N ARG A 123 -27.77 -1.83 -2.16
CA ARG A 123 -26.72 -2.07 -1.15
C ARG A 123 -26.05 -0.78 -0.69
N ARG A 124 -26.23 0.33 -1.42
CA ARG A 124 -25.50 1.58 -1.19
C ARG A 124 -25.75 2.16 0.21
N ALA A 125 -27.00 2.16 0.67
CA ALA A 125 -27.35 2.66 2.00
C ALA A 125 -26.63 1.90 3.13
N LEU A 126 -26.50 0.59 3.00
CA LEU A 126 -25.73 -0.23 3.95
C LEU A 126 -24.25 0.15 3.92
N PHE A 127 -23.67 0.33 2.73
CA PHE A 127 -22.26 0.71 2.58
C PHE A 127 -21.97 2.10 3.16
N GLU A 128 -22.87 3.06 2.95
CA GLU A 128 -22.79 4.39 3.56
C GLU A 128 -22.83 4.32 5.08
N ALA A 129 -23.71 3.50 5.66
CA ALA A 129 -23.79 3.31 7.11
C ALA A 129 -22.48 2.72 7.69
N ILE A 130 -21.88 1.75 7.01
CA ILE A 130 -20.57 1.17 7.39
C ILE A 130 -19.47 2.25 7.35
N THR A 131 -19.46 3.08 6.31
CA THR A 131 -18.48 4.16 6.20
C THR A 131 -18.67 5.20 7.29
N GLN A 132 -19.92 5.62 7.57
CA GLN A 132 -20.23 6.59 8.62
C GLN A 132 -19.80 6.10 10.01
N GLU A 133 -19.99 4.81 10.29
CA GLU A 133 -19.52 4.17 11.52
C GLU A 133 -17.99 4.24 11.65
N GLY A 134 -17.25 3.94 10.58
CA GLY A 134 -15.79 4.08 10.58
C GLY A 134 -15.30 5.53 10.65
N GLU A 135 -16.03 6.49 10.08
CA GLU A 135 -15.76 7.92 10.20
C GLU A 135 -15.96 8.40 11.64
N ALA A 136 -17.06 8.02 12.29
CA ALA A 136 -17.34 8.35 13.68
C ALA A 136 -16.28 7.77 14.64
N ALA A 137 -15.73 6.60 14.33
CA ALA A 137 -14.62 5.98 15.06
C ALA A 137 -13.23 6.58 14.72
N GLY A 138 -13.16 7.54 13.79
CA GLY A 138 -11.91 8.18 13.38
C GLY A 138 -10.96 7.26 12.59
N LEU A 139 -11.48 6.20 11.95
CA LEU A 139 -10.66 5.23 11.21
C LEU A 139 -10.13 5.78 9.89
N TYR A 140 -10.78 6.80 9.33
CA TYR A 140 -10.43 7.39 8.04
C TYR A 140 -9.56 8.66 8.13
N GLU A 141 -9.13 9.07 9.34
CA GLU A 141 -8.29 10.25 9.57
C GLU A 141 -6.95 10.18 8.81
N ASN A 142 -6.39 8.96 8.69
CA ASN A 142 -5.18 8.71 7.91
C ASN A 142 -5.44 7.63 6.83
N PRO A 143 -5.94 8.03 5.65
CA PRO A 143 -6.26 7.11 4.55
C PRO A 143 -5.07 6.32 4.00
N ARG A 144 -3.83 6.72 4.33
CA ARG A 144 -2.60 6.13 3.76
C ARG A 144 -2.20 4.81 4.41
N SER A 145 -2.67 4.53 5.63
CA SER A 145 -2.28 3.31 6.38
C SER A 145 -3.34 2.21 6.36
N ILE A 146 -4.55 2.50 5.87
CA ILE A 146 -5.71 1.63 6.07
C ILE A 146 -5.90 0.56 5.00
N GLY A 147 -5.13 0.62 3.90
CA GLY A 147 -5.31 -0.23 2.72
C GLY A 147 -5.21 -1.75 2.93
N PHE A 148 -4.71 -2.22 4.07
CA PHE A 148 -4.51 -3.66 4.35
C PHE A 148 -5.19 -4.13 5.63
N LYS A 149 -5.59 -5.40 5.60
CA LYS A 149 -6.32 -6.07 6.69
C LYS A 149 -5.68 -5.90 8.07
N ARG A 150 -4.41 -6.25 8.25
CA ARG A 150 -3.74 -6.18 9.57
C ARG A 150 -3.61 -4.75 10.07
N ASN A 151 -3.36 -3.79 9.19
CA ASN A 151 -3.25 -2.39 9.58
C ASN A 151 -4.61 -1.84 10.01
N TRP A 152 -5.67 -2.21 9.30
CA TRP A 152 -7.05 -1.86 9.61
C TRP A 152 -7.50 -2.44 10.96
N GLU A 153 -7.31 -3.74 11.17
CA GLU A 153 -7.63 -4.42 12.44
C GLU A 153 -6.86 -3.84 13.62
N LYS A 154 -5.57 -3.50 13.42
CA LYS A 154 -4.75 -2.84 14.44
C LYS A 154 -5.29 -1.45 14.77
N LEU A 155 -5.64 -0.66 13.77
CA LEU A 155 -6.19 0.68 13.97
C LEU A 155 -7.51 0.63 14.73
N ILE A 156 -8.41 -0.28 14.34
CA ILE A 156 -9.69 -0.54 15.02
C ILE A 156 -9.48 -0.84 16.50
N ARG A 157 -8.52 -1.73 16.81
CA ARG A 157 -8.19 -2.07 18.19
C ARG A 157 -7.64 -0.88 18.98
N ILE A 158 -6.76 -0.08 18.37
CA ILE A 158 -6.21 1.13 19.01
C ILE A 158 -7.32 2.15 19.32
N LYS A 159 -8.33 2.24 18.46
CA LYS A 159 -9.50 3.11 18.65
C LYS A 159 -10.54 2.52 19.63
N GLY A 160 -10.29 1.35 20.22
CA GLY A 160 -11.16 0.73 21.24
C GLY A 160 -12.33 -0.08 20.67
N TYR A 161 -12.23 -0.52 19.42
CA TYR A 161 -13.27 -1.30 18.76
C TYR A 161 -12.78 -2.71 18.39
N SER A 162 -13.75 -3.56 18.09
CA SER A 162 -13.56 -4.86 17.44
C SER A 162 -14.55 -5.00 16.28
N LEU A 163 -14.37 -6.01 15.42
CA LEU A 163 -15.27 -6.27 14.29
C LEU A 163 -16.12 -7.51 14.58
N ASP A 164 -17.42 -7.44 14.30
CA ASP A 164 -18.29 -8.62 14.30
C ASP A 164 -18.11 -9.48 13.04
N VAL A 165 -18.93 -10.53 12.91
CA VAL A 165 -18.90 -11.46 11.76
C VAL A 165 -19.16 -10.75 10.42
N GLY A 166 -19.95 -9.68 10.41
CA GLY A 166 -20.22 -8.85 9.23
C GLY A 166 -19.22 -7.72 9.01
N GLY A 167 -18.28 -7.52 9.93
CA GLY A 167 -17.31 -6.43 9.90
C GLY A 167 -17.86 -5.10 10.41
N ARG A 168 -18.90 -5.10 11.24
CA ARG A 168 -19.39 -3.90 11.93
C ARG A 168 -18.60 -3.66 13.20
N LEU A 169 -18.41 -2.39 13.59
CA LEU A 169 -17.67 -2.04 14.79
C LEU A 169 -18.50 -2.34 16.03
N GLN A 170 -17.85 -2.93 17.02
CA GLN A 170 -18.37 -3.19 18.34
C GLN A 170 -17.41 -2.57 19.34
N LEU A 171 -17.94 -1.84 20.33
CA LEU A 171 -17.11 -1.30 21.39
C LEU A 171 -16.45 -2.45 22.14
N GLN A 172 -15.13 -2.38 22.30
CA GLN A 172 -14.40 -3.35 23.08
C GLN A 172 -14.31 -2.84 24.52
N GLU A 173 -14.81 -3.61 25.48
CA GLU A 173 -14.54 -3.34 26.90
C GLU A 173 -13.03 -3.46 27.13
N ILE A 174 -12.40 -2.32 27.42
CA ILE A 174 -11.00 -2.27 27.83
C ILE A 174 -10.97 -2.78 29.28
N PRO A 175 -10.28 -3.88 29.61
CA PRO A 175 -10.06 -4.21 31.02
C PRO A 175 -9.30 -3.05 31.67
N ASP A 176 -9.80 -2.58 32.81
CA ASP A 176 -9.39 -1.36 33.52
C ASP A 176 -7.94 -0.92 33.28
N SER A 177 -7.82 0.33 32.84
CA SER A 177 -6.59 1.08 32.68
C SER A 177 -5.64 0.93 33.88
N LYS A 178 -4.56 0.17 33.69
CA LYS A 178 -3.31 0.42 34.43
C LYS A 178 -2.46 1.37 33.60
N HIS A 179 -2.32 2.58 34.13
CA HIS A 179 -1.41 3.65 33.73
C HIS A 179 -0.23 3.20 32.87
N PHE A 180 -0.10 3.83 31.69
CA PHE A 180 1.18 3.94 30.99
C PHE A 180 2.13 4.78 31.86
N SER A 181 2.79 4.15 32.83
CA SER A 181 3.96 4.70 33.50
C SER A 181 5.19 3.92 33.06
N ASP A 182 6.25 4.67 32.81
CA ASP A 182 7.57 4.22 32.37
C ASP A 182 8.13 2.99 33.11
N ALA A 183 8.99 2.27 32.37
CA ALA A 183 9.94 1.25 32.79
C ALA A 183 9.39 -0.18 33.10
N ALA A 184 9.97 -1.13 32.34
CA ALA A 184 10.01 -2.59 32.43
C ALA A 184 9.85 -3.24 33.84
N PRO A 185 9.43 -4.52 33.97
CA PRO A 185 9.80 -5.62 33.07
C PRO A 185 8.71 -6.61 32.65
N CYS A 186 9.01 -7.24 31.50
CA CYS A 186 8.40 -8.43 30.96
C CYS A 186 8.29 -9.53 32.03
N ASN A 187 7.07 -10.03 32.26
CA ASN A 187 6.88 -11.44 32.55
C ASN A 187 5.49 -11.92 32.12
N ASP A 188 5.55 -12.95 31.29
CA ASP A 188 4.55 -13.99 31.07
C ASP A 188 3.34 -13.69 30.17
N ILE A 189 3.64 -13.35 28.91
CA ILE A 189 3.02 -14.07 27.80
C ILE A 189 4.17 -14.54 26.93
N GLN A 190 4.23 -15.85 26.69
CA GLN A 190 5.26 -16.53 25.90
C GLN A 190 5.28 -16.00 24.44
N CYS A 191 5.97 -14.88 24.22
CA CYS A 191 6.32 -14.31 22.91
C CYS A 191 7.31 -15.18 22.11
N HIS A 192 7.64 -16.38 22.59
CA HIS A 192 8.67 -17.24 22.01
C HIS A 192 8.06 -18.44 21.28
N LYS A 193 7.07 -18.24 20.39
CA LYS A 193 6.63 -19.31 19.48
C LYS A 193 5.83 -18.85 18.28
N THR A 194 6.29 -17.83 17.56
CA THR A 194 6.00 -17.72 16.12
C THR A 194 7.29 -17.39 15.38
N ALA A 195 7.80 -18.42 14.72
CA ALA A 195 8.91 -18.33 13.79
C ALA A 195 8.51 -17.44 12.60
N ILE A 196 9.29 -16.37 12.40
CA ILE A 196 9.87 -15.82 11.16
C ILE A 196 9.14 -16.05 9.81
N ASP A 197 9.10 -14.94 9.04
CA ASP A 197 8.88 -14.73 7.58
C ASP A 197 7.45 -14.32 7.13
N ARG A 198 7.16 -13.32 6.27
CA ARG A 198 7.83 -12.13 5.64
C ARG A 198 6.74 -11.12 5.22
N ASN A 199 7.15 -9.89 4.86
CA ASN A 199 6.36 -8.75 4.32
C ASN A 199 5.95 -7.69 5.34
N LYS A 200 6.95 -7.01 5.88
CA LYS A 200 6.78 -5.73 6.56
C LYS A 200 7.92 -4.84 6.08
N LEU A 201 7.63 -3.58 5.74
CA LEU A 201 8.68 -2.59 5.50
C LEU A 201 9.72 -2.65 6.64
N SER A 202 10.99 -2.42 6.37
CA SER A 202 12.00 -2.26 7.42
C SER A 202 11.60 -1.14 8.40
N ALA A 203 12.11 -1.20 9.64
CA ALA A 203 11.78 -0.17 10.62
C ALA A 203 12.06 1.28 10.14
N PRO A 204 13.18 1.56 9.43
CA PRO A 204 13.44 2.87 8.81
C PRO A 204 12.39 3.24 7.76
N MET A 205 12.04 2.32 6.87
CA MET A 205 11.00 2.56 5.85
C MET A 205 9.61 2.75 6.49
N GLN A 206 9.28 2.04 7.58
CA GLN A 206 8.04 2.28 8.32
C GLN A 206 7.97 3.69 8.95
N VAL A 207 9.11 4.24 9.40
CA VAL A 207 9.17 5.62 9.91
C VAL A 207 8.88 6.60 8.76
N LEU A 208 9.58 6.47 7.64
CA LEU A 208 9.38 7.32 6.47
C LEU A 208 7.94 7.26 5.94
N ALA A 209 7.36 6.06 5.89
CA ALA A 209 5.98 5.85 5.50
C ALA A 209 5.00 6.60 6.43
N ARG A 210 5.21 6.53 7.75
CA ARG A 210 4.37 7.24 8.74
C ARG A 210 4.43 8.76 8.59
N HIS A 211 5.57 9.30 8.17
CA HIS A 211 5.75 10.73 7.93
C HIS A 211 5.33 11.18 6.52
N GLY A 212 4.84 10.26 5.68
CA GLY A 212 4.24 10.60 4.39
C GLY A 212 5.22 10.75 3.23
N TYR A 213 6.47 10.28 3.39
CA TYR A 213 7.50 10.40 2.35
C TYR A 213 7.30 9.48 1.13
N PHE A 214 6.35 8.54 1.20
CA PHE A 214 6.06 7.55 0.15
C PHE A 214 4.70 7.77 -0.51
N ASP A 215 4.34 9.04 -0.71
CA ASP A 215 3.09 9.45 -1.38
C ASP A 215 3.19 9.47 -2.92
N GLY A 216 4.31 8.97 -3.47
CA GLY A 216 4.58 8.92 -4.90
C GLY A 216 5.14 10.22 -5.49
N THR A 217 5.31 11.27 -4.67
CA THR A 217 5.96 12.53 -5.10
C THR A 217 7.48 12.46 -5.03
N HIS A 218 8.02 11.54 -4.22
CA HIS A 218 9.45 11.33 -4.02
C HIS A 218 9.89 9.99 -4.63
N SER A 219 11.06 10.01 -5.25
CA SER A 219 11.81 8.83 -5.66
C SER A 219 12.65 8.29 -4.52
N VAL A 220 12.76 6.96 -4.42
CA VAL A 220 13.46 6.27 -3.33
C VAL A 220 14.55 5.38 -3.91
N LEU A 221 15.74 5.39 -3.32
CA LEU A 221 16.77 4.39 -3.53
C LEU A 221 16.97 3.61 -2.24
N ASP A 222 16.65 2.33 -2.25
CA ASP A 222 17.00 1.42 -1.16
C ASP A 222 18.41 0.86 -1.39
N TYR A 223 19.40 1.58 -0.85
CA TYR A 223 20.82 1.28 -1.01
C TYR A 223 21.19 0.15 -0.04
N GLY A 224 21.40 -1.04 -0.59
CA GLY A 224 21.58 -2.27 0.17
C GLY A 224 20.28 -3.01 0.47
N CYS A 225 19.31 -3.00 -0.45
CA CYS A 225 17.94 -3.56 -0.29
C CYS A 225 17.83 -5.05 0.09
N GLY A 226 18.95 -5.78 0.19
CA GLY A 226 18.98 -7.22 0.42
C GLY A 226 18.15 -7.96 -0.64
N LYS A 227 17.19 -8.77 -0.18
CA LYS A 227 16.27 -9.54 -1.04
C LYS A 227 15.17 -8.69 -1.70
N GLY A 228 15.14 -7.37 -1.44
CA GLY A 228 14.25 -6.41 -2.08
C GLY A 228 12.82 -6.39 -1.52
N ASP A 229 12.62 -6.75 -0.26
CA ASP A 229 11.29 -6.78 0.36
C ASP A 229 10.68 -5.36 0.44
N ASP A 230 11.46 -4.37 0.90
CA ASP A 230 11.03 -2.97 0.95
C ASP A 230 10.75 -2.40 -0.43
N VAL A 231 11.60 -2.74 -1.41
CA VAL A 231 11.43 -2.32 -2.80
C VAL A 231 10.13 -2.86 -3.37
N ARG A 232 9.86 -4.16 -3.20
CA ARG A 232 8.60 -4.79 -3.66
C ARG A 232 7.37 -4.15 -3.01
N GLU A 233 7.45 -3.88 -1.71
CA GLU A 233 6.37 -3.27 -0.94
C GLU A 233 6.11 -1.83 -1.39
N LEU A 234 7.15 -1.02 -1.60
CA LEU A 234 7.03 0.36 -2.07
C LEU A 234 6.55 0.42 -3.54
N GLU A 235 7.03 -0.47 -4.42
CA GLU A 235 6.54 -0.59 -5.80
C GLU A 235 5.04 -0.95 -5.84
N ALA A 236 4.58 -1.84 -4.96
CA ALA A 236 3.17 -2.20 -4.86
C ALA A 236 2.26 -1.01 -4.49
N HIS A 237 2.83 0.01 -3.83
CA HIS A 237 2.17 1.25 -3.45
C HIS A 237 2.36 2.39 -4.44
N GLY A 238 2.96 2.12 -5.61
CA GLY A 238 3.16 3.13 -6.65
C GLY A 238 4.25 4.15 -6.33
N VAL A 239 5.15 3.84 -5.40
CA VAL A 239 6.33 4.64 -5.12
C VAL A 239 7.38 4.38 -6.21
N ASN A 240 8.00 5.43 -6.74
CA ASN A 240 9.12 5.29 -7.66
C ASN A 240 10.37 4.89 -6.87
N VAL A 241 10.63 3.59 -6.76
CA VAL A 241 11.73 3.05 -5.95
C VAL A 241 12.72 2.26 -6.80
N TYR A 242 14.01 2.45 -6.51
CA TYR A 242 15.12 1.68 -7.02
C TYR A 242 15.73 0.87 -5.88
N GLY A 243 16.21 -0.33 -6.19
CA GLY A 243 16.87 -1.22 -5.23
C GLY A 243 18.19 -1.71 -5.76
N TRP A 244 19.24 -1.60 -4.94
CA TRP A 244 20.56 -2.15 -5.24
C TRP A 244 21.12 -2.88 -4.04
N ASN A 245 21.79 -4.02 -4.25
CA ASN A 245 22.53 -4.71 -3.21
C ASN A 245 23.69 -5.49 -3.85
N PRO A 246 24.93 -5.40 -3.35
CA PRO A 246 26.09 -6.01 -4.00
C PRO A 246 26.02 -7.54 -4.07
N THR A 247 25.29 -8.19 -3.17
CA THR A 247 25.20 -9.65 -3.06
C THR A 247 23.92 -10.21 -3.67
N HIS A 248 22.78 -9.57 -3.40
CA HIS A 248 21.46 -10.09 -3.74
C HIS A 248 20.84 -9.43 -4.98
N ARG A 249 21.31 -8.24 -5.39
CA ARG A 249 20.80 -7.51 -6.55
C ARG A 249 21.89 -6.62 -7.18
N PRO A 250 23.01 -7.21 -7.65
CA PRO A 250 24.16 -6.45 -8.16
C PRO A 250 23.83 -5.66 -9.42
N GLU A 251 22.92 -6.18 -10.25
CA GLU A 251 22.38 -5.52 -11.46
C GLU A 251 21.27 -4.50 -11.14
N GLY A 252 21.02 -4.21 -9.87
CA GLY A 252 20.06 -3.20 -9.44
C GLY A 252 20.45 -1.81 -9.94
N LYS A 253 19.47 -0.99 -10.32
CA LYS A 253 19.74 0.38 -10.75
C LYS A 253 20.11 1.24 -9.54
N VAL A 254 21.30 1.84 -9.57
CA VAL A 254 21.69 2.92 -8.64
C VAL A 254 21.44 4.24 -9.34
N ALA A 255 20.36 4.94 -8.96
CA ALA A 255 19.98 6.21 -9.56
C ALA A 255 19.86 7.29 -8.48
N THR A 256 20.17 8.52 -8.84
CA THR A 256 19.88 9.69 -8.00
C THR A 256 18.40 9.72 -7.68
N SER A 257 18.06 9.83 -6.39
CA SER A 257 16.70 9.74 -5.86
C SER A 257 16.50 10.77 -4.74
N ASP A 258 15.25 11.16 -4.49
CA ASP A 258 14.92 12.13 -3.46
C ASP A 258 15.24 11.61 -2.05
N ILE A 259 15.06 10.29 -1.85
CA ILE A 259 15.31 9.59 -0.58
C ILE A 259 16.28 8.44 -0.83
N VAL A 260 17.32 8.33 -0.01
CA VAL A 260 18.23 7.17 -0.01
C VAL A 260 18.18 6.48 1.34
N ASN A 261 17.73 5.23 1.39
CA ASN A 261 17.72 4.43 2.60
C ASN A 261 19.01 3.60 2.74
N LEU A 262 19.55 3.56 3.96
CA LEU A 262 20.75 2.80 4.36
C LEU A 262 20.57 2.01 5.66
N GLY A 263 19.32 1.87 6.13
CA GLY A 263 19.00 1.62 7.53
C GLY A 263 19.56 0.35 8.19
N TYR A 264 20.17 -0.57 7.42
CA TYR A 264 20.89 -1.73 7.94
C TYR A 264 22.27 -1.97 7.31
N VAL A 265 22.73 -1.11 6.40
CA VAL A 265 23.97 -1.32 5.66
C VAL A 265 25.19 -0.93 6.46
N LEU A 266 25.15 0.21 7.16
CA LEU A 266 26.32 0.70 7.89
C LEU A 266 26.66 -0.18 9.10
N ASN A 267 25.65 -0.82 9.68
CA ASN A 267 25.79 -1.66 10.87
C ASN A 267 26.59 -2.94 10.62
N VAL A 268 26.71 -3.39 9.36
CA VAL A 268 27.41 -4.62 9.00
C VAL A 268 28.83 -4.38 8.45
N ILE A 269 29.24 -3.13 8.26
CA ILE A 269 30.56 -2.78 7.73
C ILE A 269 31.49 -2.48 8.89
N GLU A 270 32.32 -3.42 9.31
CA GLU A 270 33.23 -3.25 10.46
C GLU A 270 34.33 -2.21 10.20
N ASN A 271 34.84 -2.14 8.97
CA ASN A 271 35.93 -1.23 8.62
C ASN A 271 35.44 0.23 8.53
N THR A 272 36.03 1.11 9.34
CA THR A 272 35.65 2.53 9.43
C THR A 272 35.82 3.28 8.11
N LYS A 273 36.88 3.01 7.32
CA LYS A 273 37.10 3.66 6.03
C LYS A 273 36.05 3.22 5.01
N GLU A 274 35.80 1.92 4.93
CA GLU A 274 34.78 1.33 4.05
C GLU A 274 33.37 1.81 4.39
N ARG A 275 33.06 1.92 5.69
CA ARG A 275 31.78 2.44 6.18
C ARG A 275 31.60 3.91 5.76
N ALA A 276 32.63 4.74 5.94
CA ALA A 276 32.61 6.14 5.53
C ALA A 276 32.49 6.31 4.00
N GLU A 277 33.20 5.50 3.22
CA GLU A 277 33.08 5.51 1.75
C GLU A 277 31.69 5.06 1.28
N THR A 278 31.11 4.04 1.92
CA THR A 278 29.75 3.58 1.60
C THR A 278 28.71 4.66 1.87
N LEU A 279 28.84 5.36 3.00
CA LEU A 279 27.99 6.50 3.30
C LEU A 279 28.16 7.62 2.25
N ARG A 280 29.40 7.98 1.88
CA ARG A 280 29.66 9.00 0.84
C ARG A 280 29.07 8.63 -0.52
N ARG A 281 29.21 7.36 -0.94
CA ARG A 281 28.64 6.88 -2.21
C ARG A 281 27.12 6.99 -2.21
N ALA A 282 26.46 6.49 -1.16
CA ALA A 282 25.02 6.58 -1.05
C ALA A 282 24.52 8.03 -0.97
N TYR A 283 25.25 8.90 -0.27
CA TYR A 283 24.96 10.34 -0.19
C TYR A 283 25.00 11.03 -1.56
N HIS A 284 25.95 10.67 -2.44
CA HIS A 284 26.04 11.22 -3.80
C HIS A 284 24.77 10.95 -4.64
N HIS A 285 23.96 9.97 -4.27
CA HIS A 285 22.71 9.64 -4.95
C HIS A 285 21.47 10.30 -4.34
N ALA A 286 21.60 11.16 -3.31
CA ALA A 286 20.46 11.85 -2.70
C ALA A 286 20.22 13.24 -3.33
N GLN A 287 18.97 13.57 -3.69
CA GLN A 287 18.58 14.85 -4.28
C GLN A 287 17.94 15.85 -3.29
N PHE A 288 17.29 15.37 -2.21
CA PHE A 288 16.62 16.22 -1.22
C PHE A 288 17.36 16.20 0.12
N LEU A 289 18.22 17.19 0.35
CA LEU A 289 18.90 17.40 1.63
C LEU A 289 18.87 18.89 2.00
N SER A 290 17.87 19.28 2.78
CA SER A 290 18.16 20.21 3.88
C SER A 290 18.67 19.35 5.05
N LYS A 291 19.89 19.65 5.49
CA LYS A 291 20.76 18.88 6.38
C LYS A 291 20.26 18.67 7.84
N SER A 292 18.95 18.57 8.09
CA SER A 292 18.40 18.32 9.44
C SER A 292 17.34 17.22 9.56
N ASP A 293 16.56 16.91 8.52
CA ASP A 293 15.26 16.25 8.77
C ASP A 293 15.15 14.78 8.32
N ILE A 294 16.09 14.20 7.57
CA ILE A 294 16.04 12.76 7.24
C ILE A 294 17.43 12.13 7.27
N VAL A 295 18.02 12.11 8.46
CA VAL A 295 19.05 11.14 8.84
C VAL A 295 18.58 10.52 10.15
N HIS A 296 17.62 9.59 10.10
CA HIS A 296 17.33 8.73 11.25
C HIS A 296 18.35 7.58 11.25
N ILE A 297 19.58 7.90 11.64
CA ILE A 297 20.60 6.93 12.05
C ILE A 297 20.14 6.39 13.40
N LEU A 298 19.51 5.21 13.41
CA LEU A 298 19.41 4.42 14.62
C LEU A 298 20.74 3.70 14.82
N GLY A 299 21.66 4.38 15.50
CA GLY A 299 22.97 3.86 15.88
C GLY A 299 23.92 4.92 16.43
N GLN A 300 23.67 5.33 17.67
CA GLN A 300 24.60 6.02 18.60
C GLN A 300 25.19 7.40 18.18
N GLN A 301 24.63 8.44 18.81
CA GLN A 301 25.24 9.60 19.48
C GLN A 301 26.60 10.25 19.10
N ASP A 302 27.39 9.85 18.10
CA ASP A 302 28.76 10.41 17.92
C ASP A 302 29.11 10.97 16.52
N PHE A 303 28.19 11.06 15.56
CA PHE A 303 28.58 11.35 14.16
C PHE A 303 28.58 12.82 13.70
N PHE A 304 28.05 13.77 14.48
CA PHE A 304 28.02 15.19 14.07
C PHE A 304 29.23 16.01 14.53
N GLY A 305 30.26 15.37 15.09
CA GLY A 305 31.46 16.06 15.60
C GLY A 305 32.46 16.53 14.54
N ASP A 306 32.59 15.85 13.38
CA ASP A 306 33.79 16.02 12.54
C ASP A 306 33.57 15.95 11.01
N VAL A 307 32.37 16.28 10.51
CA VAL A 307 32.16 16.38 9.06
C VAL A 307 31.81 17.82 8.67
N ASN A 308 32.85 18.64 8.52
CA ASN A 308 32.77 19.90 7.79
C ASN A 308 32.45 19.62 6.31
N CYS A 309 31.16 19.66 5.96
CA CYS A 309 30.72 19.70 4.58
C CYS A 309 30.75 21.15 4.06
N ASN A 310 31.86 21.52 3.41
CA ASN A 310 31.81 22.48 2.29
C ASN A 310 31.14 21.81 1.09
#